data_AF-A0A965ET70-F1
#
_entry.id   AF-A0A965ET70-F1
#
_cell.length_a   1.000
_cell.length_b   1.000
_cell.length_c   1.000
_cell.angle_alpha   90.00
_cell.angle_beta   90.00
_cell.angle_gamma   90.00
#
_symmetry.space_group_name_H-M   'P 1'
#
loop_
_entity.id
_entity.type
_entity.pdbx_description
1 polymer ?
#
loop_
_entity_poly.entity_id
_entity_poly.type
_entity_poly.pdbx_seq_one_letter_code
_entity_poly.pdbx_strand_id
1 'polypeptide(L)' 'MEYRTITVPKDFPRSAVKSMLVEEAELHHWTLDKVQIRHDGKRIITLRRRIIRATRIDIG' A
#
# COMPACT_ATOMS: atom_id res chain seq x y z
N MET A 1 -15.48 1.58 -0.78
CA MET A 1 -14.08 1.33 -0.38
C MET A 1 -13.23 1.40 -1.64
N GLU A 2 -11.99 1.85 -1.53
CA GLU A 2 -11.14 2.11 -2.71
C GLU A 2 -9.93 1.17 -2.70
N TYR A 3 -9.56 0.69 -3.89
CA TYR A 3 -8.44 -0.21 -4.11
C TYR A 3 -7.55 0.31 -5.25
N ARG A 4 -6.25 0.09 -5.12
CA ARG A 4 -5.25 0.41 -6.15
C ARG A 4 -4.33 -0.78 -6.35
N THR A 5 -4.01 -1.10 -7.60
CA THR A 5 -3.07 -2.17 -7.92
C THR A 5 -1.79 -1.59 -8.51
N ILE A 6 -0.64 -1.98 -7.96
CA ILE A 6 0.68 -1.64 -8.45
C ILE A 6 1.36 -2.94 -8.91
N THR A 7 1.83 -2.95 -10.16
CA THR A 7 2.62 -4.07 -10.68
C THR A 7 4.08 -3.66 -10.72
N VAL A 8 4.93 -4.39 -10.02
CA VAL A 8 6.36 -4.13 -9.96
C VAL A 8 7.13 -5.25 -10.68
N PRO A 9 8.02 -4.90 -11.64
CA PRO A 9 8.96 -5.83 -12.25
C PRO A 9 9.85 -6.57 -11.23
N LYS A 10 10.44 -7.69 -11.65
CA LYS A 10 11.28 -8.54 -10.79
C LYS A 10 12.62 -7.89 -10.42
N ASP A 11 13.14 -7.09 -11.35
CA ASP A 11 14.42 -6.37 -11.30
C ASP A 11 14.36 -5.14 -10.38
N PHE A 12 13.16 -4.70 -10.02
CA PHE A 12 13.02 -3.59 -9.08
C PHE A 12 13.46 -4.03 -7.67
N PRO A 13 14.40 -3.33 -7.02
CA PRO A 13 14.89 -3.74 -5.70
C PRO A 13 13.77 -3.80 -4.66
N ARG A 14 13.80 -4.81 -3.77
CA ARG A 14 12.81 -4.94 -2.69
C ARG A 14 12.79 -3.71 -1.76
N SER A 15 13.96 -3.12 -1.51
CA SER A 15 14.08 -1.89 -0.73
C SER A 15 13.34 -0.73 -1.38
N ALA A 16 13.50 -0.53 -2.69
CA ALA A 16 12.80 0.51 -3.45
C ALA A 16 11.27 0.31 -3.40
N VAL A 17 10.79 -0.92 -3.57
CA VAL A 17 9.36 -1.24 -3.41
C VAL A 17 8.87 -0.91 -2.00
N LYS A 18 9.65 -1.25 -0.97
CA LYS A 18 9.29 -0.95 0.41
C LYS A 18 9.17 0.56 0.63
N SER A 19 10.13 1.36 0.16
CA SER A 19 10.10 2.82 0.30
C SER A 19 8.88 3.42 -0.40
N MET A 20 8.58 2.99 -1.62
CA MET A 20 7.37 3.41 -2.35
C MET A 20 6.08 3.06 -1.59
N LEU A 21 5.99 1.86 -0.99
CA LEU A 21 4.81 1.47 -0.20
C LEU A 21 4.68 2.27 1.10
N VAL A 22 5.79 2.67 1.71
CA VAL A 22 5.80 3.55 2.89
C VAL A 22 5.27 4.93 2.51
N GLU A 23 5.76 5.50 1.41
CA GLU A 23 5.29 6.79 0.89
C GLU A 23 3.78 6.78 0.60
N GLU A 24 3.27 5.74 -0.06
CA GLU A 24 1.83 5.56 -0.31
C GLU A 24 1.02 5.44 1.00
N ALA A 25 1.58 4.82 2.04
CA ALA A 25 0.92 4.73 3.33
C ALA A 25 0.87 6.08 4.06
N GLU A 26 1.98 6.81 4.06
CA GLU A 26 2.12 8.07 4.80
C GLU A 26 1.40 9.24 4.12
N LEU A 27 1.59 9.41 2.81
CA LEU A 27 1.04 10.54 2.05
C LEU A 27 -0.40 10.31 1.61
N HIS A 28 -0.76 9.05 1.39
CA HIS A 28 -2.01 8.71 0.73
C HIS A 28 -2.83 7.69 1.51
N HIS A 29 -2.49 7.43 2.78
CA HIS A 29 -3.31 6.60 3.66
C HIS A 29 -3.70 5.24 3.05
N TRP A 30 -2.83 4.68 2.23
CA TRP A 30 -3.01 3.34 1.70
C TRP A 30 -2.48 2.31 2.68
N THR A 31 -3.10 1.13 2.69
CA THR A 31 -2.61 -0.03 3.44
C THR A 31 -2.40 -1.19 2.49
N LEU A 32 -1.38 -2.00 2.76
CA LEU A 32 -1.12 -3.22 2.01
C LEU A 32 -2.26 -4.22 2.27
N ASP A 33 -3.00 -4.56 1.22
CA ASP A 33 -4.11 -5.53 1.29
C ASP A 33 -3.63 -6.92 0.85
N LYS A 34 -2.91 -7.00 -0.27
CA LYS A 34 -2.41 -8.26 -0.83
C LYS A 34 -1.12 -8.08 -1.61
N VAL A 35 -0.23 -9.06 -1.52
CA VAL A 35 0.93 -9.20 -2.40
C VAL A 35 0.89 -10.55 -3.09
N GLN A 36 1.07 -10.55 -4.40
CA GLN A 36 1.20 -11.76 -5.21
C GLN A 36 2.51 -11.71 -5.98
N ILE A 37 3.34 -12.74 -5.85
CA ILE A 37 4.54 -12.91 -6.65
C ILE A 37 4.19 -13.92 -7.75
N ARG A 38 4.32 -13.52 -9.01
CA ARG A 38 4.09 -14.37 -10.18
C ARG A 38 5.33 -15.22 -10.47
N HIS A 39 5.16 -16.29 -11.26
CA HIS A 39 6.26 -17.16 -11.66
C HIS A 39 7.38 -16.42 -12.44
N ASP A 40 7.04 -15.34 -13.14
CA ASP A 40 8.01 -14.46 -13.82
C ASP A 40 8.74 -13.49 -12.87
N GLY A 41 8.46 -13.56 -11.57
CA GLY A 41 9.05 -12.72 -10.53
C GLY A 41 8.38 -11.36 -10.35
N LYS A 42 7.36 -11.02 -11.14
CA LYS A 42 6.62 -9.77 -10.95
C LYS A 42 5.84 -9.81 -9.65
N ARG A 43 5.78 -8.67 -8.97
CA ARG A 43 4.95 -8.45 -7.78
C ARG A 43 3.72 -7.68 -8.17
N ILE A 44 2.55 -8.22 -7.88
CA ILE A 44 1.27 -7.51 -7.96
C ILE A 44 0.85 -7.17 -6.54
N ILE A 45 0.78 -5.88 -6.25
CA ILE A 45 0.51 -5.34 -4.92
C ILE A 45 -0.86 -4.66 -4.98
N THR A 46 -1.79 -5.14 -4.16
CA THR A 46 -3.09 -4.51 -3.97
C THR A 46 -3.04 -3.68 -2.70
N LEU A 47 -3.42 -2.42 -2.83
CA LEU A 47 -3.57 -1.46 -1.74
C LEU A 47 -5.05 -1.20 -1.50
N ARG A 48 -5.40 -0.94 -0.25
CA ARG A 48 -6.74 -0.54 0.17
C ARG A 48 -6.68 0.81 0.87
N ARG A 49 -7.59 1.71 0.53
CA ARG A 49 -7.63 3.06 1.13
C ARG A 49 -8.11 2.96 2.56
N ARG A 50 -7.33 3.51 3.50
CA ARG A 50 -7.76 3.70 4.88
C ARG A 50 -8.72 4.89 4.94
N ILE A 51 -9.92 4.65 5.44
CA ILE A 51 -10.87 5.71 5.78
C ILE A 51 -10.51 6.18 7.20
N ILE A 52 -9.95 7.39 7.29
CA ILE A 52 -9.66 8.02 8.59
C ILE A 52 -10.92 8.76 9.02
N ARG A 53 -11.50 8.35 10.15
CA ARG A 53 -12.62 9.06 10.78
C ARG A 53 -12.07 9.76 12.02
N ALA A 54 -12.26 11.06 12.09
CA ALA A 54 -11.95 11.80 13.31
C ALA A 54 -13.02 11.47 14.36
N THR A 55 -12.63 10.78 15.43
CA THR A 55 -13.46 10.68 16.62
C THR A 55 -13.18 11.93 17.45
N ARG A 56 -14.19 12.79 17.64
CA ARG A 56 -14.07 13.87 18.61
C ARG A 56 -14.17 13.25 20.00
N ILE A 57 -13.05 13.22 20.73
CA ILE A 57 -13.03 12.85 22.14
C ILE A 57 -13.19 14.15 22.90
N ASP A 58 -14.42 14.43 23.34
CA ASP A 58 -14.69 15.52 24.26
C ASP A 58 -14.23 15.06 25.65
N ILE A 59 -13.06 15.53 26.11
CA ILE A 59 -12.60 15.32 27.49
C ILE A 59 -13.23 16.44 28.32
N GLY A 60 -14.34 16.12 28.98
CA GLY A 60 -15.00 16.96 29.98
C GLY A 60 -14.53 16.65 31.39
#